data_AF-A0A3G2EI82-F1
#
_entry.id   AF-A0A3G2EI82-F1
#
_cell.length_a   1.000
_cell.length_b   1.000
_cell.length_c   1.000
_cell.angle_alpha   90.00
_cell.angle_beta   90.00
_cell.angle_gamma   90.00
#
_symmetry.space_group_name_H-M   'P 1'
#
loop_
_entity.id
_entity.type
_entity.pdbx_description
1 polymer ?
#
loop_
_entity_poly.entity_id
_entity_poly.type
_entity_poly.pdbx_seq_one_letter_code
_entity_poly.pdbx_strand_id
1 'polypeptide(L)'
;MLSVQSHQRTTPKRKTGLKSKGPVSTPIRRAARGQDCTLRLAVCNFDPDTTVLCHSNFLADGKGMGLKAPDTAAAFGCSACHDVLDGRRLRPADLSLAGLEAAFRAAVATTHEILRSMGLLDAAPVAIQPTLEHP
;
A
#
# COMPACT_ATOMS: atom_id res chain seq x y z
N MET A 1 51.99 50.56 -13.90
CA MET A 1 52.04 49.68 -12.71
C MET A 1 50.61 49.22 -12.44
N LEU A 2 50.27 47.97 -12.82
CA LEU A 2 48.89 47.48 -12.85
C LEU A 2 48.34 47.25 -11.43
N SER A 3 47.13 47.77 -11.20
CA SER A 3 46.40 47.74 -9.92
C SER A 3 45.82 46.34 -9.65
N VAL A 4 46.28 45.68 -8.59
CA VAL A 4 45.78 44.36 -8.16
C VAL A 4 44.48 44.52 -7.35
N GLN A 5 43.35 44.13 -7.93
CA GLN A 5 42.07 44.08 -7.21
C GLN A 5 41.93 42.78 -6.41
N SER A 6 41.88 42.93 -5.08
CA SER A 6 41.69 41.85 -4.11
C SER A 6 40.27 41.30 -4.19
N HIS A 7 40.13 40.02 -4.55
CA HIS A 7 38.85 39.32 -4.61
C HIS A 7 38.59 38.67 -3.24
N GLN A 8 37.67 39.23 -2.46
CA GLN A 8 37.24 38.65 -1.19
C GLN A 8 36.30 37.46 -1.45
N ARG A 9 36.62 36.28 -0.88
CA ARG A 9 35.74 35.09 -0.91
C ARG A 9 34.66 35.21 0.16
N THR A 10 33.41 34.95 -0.23
CA THR A 10 32.29 34.86 0.70
C THR A 10 32.23 33.47 1.36
N THR A 11 31.85 33.43 2.64
CA THR A 11 31.71 32.20 3.43
C THR A 11 30.48 31.39 3.02
N PRO A 12 30.56 30.06 2.86
CA PRO A 12 29.40 29.24 2.52
C PRO A 12 28.42 29.14 3.71
N LYS A 13 27.13 29.40 3.45
CA LYS A 13 26.06 29.22 4.44
C LYS A 13 25.93 27.74 4.81
N ARG A 14 26.01 27.45 6.11
CA ARG A 14 25.76 26.12 6.70
C ARG A 14 24.31 25.72 6.45
N LYS A 15 24.11 24.72 5.59
CA LYS A 15 22.80 24.12 5.34
C LYS A 15 22.42 23.28 6.57
N THR A 16 21.49 23.75 7.37
CA THR A 16 20.90 22.95 8.47
C THR A 16 20.14 21.80 7.83
N GLY A 17 20.70 20.60 7.89
CA GLY A 17 20.09 19.40 7.33
C GLY A 17 18.77 19.10 8.03
N LEU A 18 17.66 19.31 7.34
CA LEU A 18 16.35 18.86 7.78
C LEU A 18 16.29 17.34 7.55
N LYS A 19 16.68 16.55 8.57
CA LYS A 19 16.32 15.13 8.59
C LYS A 19 14.81 15.05 8.82
N SER A 20 14.03 15.00 7.73
CA SER A 20 12.63 14.59 7.85
C SER A 20 12.63 13.16 8.40
N LYS A 21 11.98 12.96 9.56
CA LYS A 21 11.68 11.60 10.02
C LYS A 21 10.79 10.99 8.93
N GLY A 22 11.18 9.83 8.40
CA GLY A 22 10.39 9.11 7.42
C GLY A 22 8.97 8.85 7.93
N PRO A 23 8.03 8.52 7.03
CA PRO A 23 6.63 8.33 7.42
C PRO A 23 6.53 7.25 8.51
N VAL A 24 6.00 7.65 9.67
CA VAL A 24 5.66 6.75 10.77
C VAL A 24 4.62 5.75 10.26
N SER A 25 4.77 4.46 10.59
CA SER A 25 3.82 3.44 10.16
C SER A 25 2.42 3.75 10.70
N THR A 26 1.41 3.73 9.83
CA THR A 26 0.00 3.96 10.22
C THR A 26 -0.51 2.79 11.07
N PRO A 27 -1.54 3.00 11.91
CA PRO A 27 -2.19 1.90 12.64
C PRO A 27 -2.63 0.75 11.73
N ILE A 28 -3.18 1.07 10.56
CA ILE A 28 -3.60 0.08 9.55
C ILE A 28 -2.42 -0.76 9.06
N ARG A 29 -1.26 -0.16 8.78
CA ARG A 29 -0.05 -0.90 8.38
C ARG A 29 0.45 -1.84 9.47
N ARG A 30 0.35 -1.42 10.74
CA ARG A 30 0.76 -2.27 11.87
C ARG A 30 -0.20 -3.42 12.09
N ALA A 31 -1.49 -3.22 11.84
CA ALA A 31 -2.53 -4.23 12.03
C ALA A 31 -2.38 -5.44 11.12
N ALA A 32 -1.67 -5.32 9.99
CA ALA A 32 -1.42 -6.44 9.08
C ALA A 32 -0.53 -7.52 9.69
N ARG A 33 0.37 -7.17 10.63
CA ARG A 33 1.31 -8.13 11.21
C ARG A 33 0.57 -9.18 12.03
N GLY A 34 0.85 -10.46 11.78
CA GLY A 34 0.19 -11.57 12.46
C GLY A 34 -1.23 -11.86 11.96
N GLN A 35 -1.68 -11.22 10.87
CA GLN A 35 -2.95 -11.53 10.22
C GLN A 35 -2.75 -12.58 9.13
N ASP A 36 -3.82 -13.31 8.84
CA ASP A 36 -3.86 -14.19 7.67
C ASP A 36 -3.75 -13.38 6.37
N CYS A 37 -3.06 -13.96 5.38
CA CYS A 37 -3.05 -13.40 4.04
C CYS A 37 -4.46 -13.48 3.43
N THR A 38 -4.98 -12.34 2.98
CA THR A 38 -6.28 -12.24 2.29
C THR A 38 -6.15 -12.43 0.78
N LEU A 39 -4.95 -12.21 0.20
CA LEU A 39 -4.71 -12.42 -1.24
C LEU A 39 -4.83 -13.89 -1.67
N ARG A 40 -4.33 -14.82 -0.84
CA ARG A 40 -4.41 -16.29 -1.04
C ARG A 40 -4.20 -16.77 -2.48
N LEU A 41 -3.24 -16.16 -3.18
CA LEU A 41 -2.85 -16.60 -4.53
C LEU A 41 -2.24 -18.01 -4.44
N ALA A 42 -2.12 -18.72 -5.58
CA ALA A 42 -1.50 -20.05 -5.62
C ALA A 42 -0.07 -20.09 -5.04
N VAL A 43 0.64 -18.95 -5.00
CA VAL A 43 1.98 -18.80 -4.41
C VAL A 43 1.98 -18.53 -2.90
N CYS A 44 0.81 -18.42 -2.26
CA CYS A 44 0.67 -18.04 -0.86
C CYS A 44 1.45 -18.98 0.05
N ASN A 45 2.26 -18.41 0.95
CA ASN A 45 3.02 -19.17 1.93
C ASN A 45 2.23 -19.44 3.23
N PHE A 46 1.06 -18.81 3.40
CA PHE A 46 0.21 -18.90 4.59
C PHE A 46 0.91 -18.55 5.92
N ASP A 47 1.99 -17.77 5.88
CA ASP A 47 2.76 -17.39 7.05
C ASP A 47 2.34 -15.98 7.54
N PRO A 48 1.60 -15.89 8.66
CA PRO A 48 1.10 -14.62 9.19
C PRO A 48 2.22 -13.70 9.72
N ASP A 49 3.41 -14.24 10.03
CA ASP A 49 4.55 -13.42 10.45
C ASP A 49 5.11 -12.59 9.30
N THR A 50 4.85 -13.01 8.06
CA THR A 50 5.25 -12.29 6.84
C THR A 50 4.18 -11.35 6.31
N THR A 51 2.99 -11.32 6.91
CA THR A 51 1.88 -10.51 6.43
C THR A 51 2.13 -9.02 6.64
N VAL A 52 1.96 -8.26 5.55
CA VAL A 52 2.05 -6.80 5.52
C VAL A 52 0.84 -6.20 4.81
N LEU A 53 0.64 -4.89 4.98
CA LEU A 53 -0.35 -4.15 4.22
C LEU A 53 0.22 -3.86 2.81
N CYS A 54 -0.26 -4.60 1.81
CA CYS A 54 0.17 -4.51 0.43
C CYS A 54 -0.70 -3.50 -0.33
N HIS A 55 -0.11 -2.37 -0.72
CA HIS A 55 -0.79 -1.33 -1.49
C HIS A 55 -1.03 -1.76 -2.94
N SER A 56 -2.10 -1.26 -3.53
CA SER A 56 -2.42 -1.50 -4.93
C SER A 56 -1.33 -1.00 -5.87
N ASN A 57 -1.05 -1.82 -6.88
CA ASN A 57 -0.20 -1.47 -8.02
C ASN A 57 -1.02 -1.12 -9.28
N PHE A 58 -2.32 -0.87 -9.17
CA PHE A 58 -3.17 -0.46 -10.28
C PHE A 58 -3.31 1.06 -10.35
N LEU A 59 -3.19 1.65 -11.55
CA LEU A 59 -3.30 3.11 -11.75
C LEU A 59 -4.65 3.66 -11.31
N ALA A 60 -5.72 2.88 -11.47
CA ALA A 60 -7.07 3.23 -11.06
C ALA A 60 -7.20 3.52 -9.56
N ASP A 61 -6.30 2.94 -8.75
CA ASP A 61 -6.33 3.06 -7.29
C ASP A 61 -5.43 4.22 -6.78
N GLY A 62 -4.97 5.11 -7.68
CA GLY A 62 -4.24 6.32 -7.31
C GLY A 62 -2.74 6.11 -7.05
N LYS A 63 -2.13 5.02 -7.53
CA LYS A 63 -0.67 4.91 -7.53
C LYS A 63 -0.02 5.96 -8.43
N GLY A 64 1.22 6.33 -8.14
CA GLY A 64 2.03 7.22 -8.99
C GLY A 64 3.52 6.92 -8.91
N MET A 65 4.35 7.61 -9.69
CA MET A 65 5.81 7.48 -9.58
C MET A 65 6.27 7.92 -8.19
N GLY A 66 6.80 6.97 -7.41
CA GLY A 66 7.21 7.21 -6.02
C GLY A 66 6.05 7.38 -5.03
N LEU A 67 4.79 7.22 -5.48
CA LEU A 67 3.60 7.37 -4.65
C LEU A 67 2.87 6.03 -4.53
N LYS A 68 2.73 5.56 -3.29
CA LYS A 68 1.90 4.40 -2.96
C LYS A 68 0.43 4.78 -3.02
N ALA A 69 -0.42 3.84 -3.44
CA ALA A 69 -1.86 3.96 -3.28
C ALA A 69 -2.25 4.22 -1.81
N PRO A 70 -3.42 4.79 -1.52
CA PRO A 70 -3.88 5.00 -0.14
C PRO A 70 -4.05 3.67 0.61
N ASP A 71 -4.02 3.71 1.95
CA ASP A 71 -4.20 2.51 2.80
C ASP A 71 -5.59 1.85 2.59
N THR A 72 -6.58 2.57 2.06
CA THR A 72 -7.90 2.02 1.67
C THR A 72 -7.85 1.16 0.40
N ALA A 73 -6.84 1.34 -0.44
CA ALA A 73 -6.57 0.53 -1.63
C ALA A 73 -5.41 -0.45 -1.35
N ALA A 74 -5.53 -1.21 -0.26
CA ALA A 74 -4.52 -2.16 0.17
C ALA A 74 -5.15 -3.41 0.79
N ALA A 75 -4.43 -4.53 0.69
CA ALA A 75 -4.85 -5.82 1.22
C ALA A 75 -3.77 -6.44 2.11
N PHE A 76 -4.16 -7.32 3.04
CA PHE A 76 -3.20 -8.12 3.80
C PHE A 76 -2.57 -9.21 2.91
N GLY A 77 -1.26 -9.09 2.67
CA GLY A 77 -0.50 -10.01 1.84
C GLY A 77 0.70 -10.57 2.58
N CYS A 78 0.87 -11.89 2.54
CA CYS A 78 2.13 -12.51 2.92
C CYS A 78 3.23 -12.16 1.91
N SER A 79 4.49 -12.39 2.27
CA SER A 79 5.64 -12.01 1.43
C SER A 79 5.57 -12.59 0.01
N ALA A 80 5.18 -13.85 -0.14
CA ALA A 80 5.10 -14.51 -1.45
C ALA A 80 4.01 -13.92 -2.37
N CYS A 81 2.83 -13.63 -1.84
CA CYS A 81 1.74 -12.98 -2.58
C CYS A 81 2.09 -11.52 -2.91
N HIS A 82 2.71 -10.82 -1.96
CA HIS A 82 3.15 -9.44 -2.14
C HIS A 82 4.17 -9.30 -3.28
N ASP A 83 5.15 -10.20 -3.37
CA ASP A 83 6.15 -10.16 -4.44
C ASP A 83 5.52 -10.34 -5.84
N VAL A 84 4.46 -11.15 -5.96
CA VAL A 84 3.70 -11.28 -7.22
C VAL A 84 2.92 -10.00 -7.53
N LEU A 85 2.24 -9.41 -6.55
CA LEU A 85 1.51 -8.15 -6.73
C LEU A 85 2.44 -7.01 -7.17
N ASP A 86 3.65 -6.96 -6.63
CA ASP A 86 4.69 -5.98 -6.97
C ASP A 86 5.40 -6.25 -8.29
N GLY A 87 5.16 -7.40 -8.92
CA GLY A 87 5.89 -7.83 -10.10
C GLY A 87 7.36 -8.18 -9.82
N ARG A 88 7.74 -8.34 -8.54
CA ARG A 88 9.07 -8.83 -8.12
C ARG A 88 9.21 -10.34 -8.35
N ARG A 89 8.08 -11.05 -8.34
CA ARG A 89 7.96 -12.47 -8.70
C ARG A 89 7.02 -12.62 -9.90
N LEU A 90 7.34 -13.57 -10.78
CA LEU A 90 6.47 -13.97 -11.88
C LEU A 90 5.11 -14.45 -11.35
N ARG A 91 4.03 -14.00 -12.01
CA ARG A 91 2.69 -14.52 -11.77
C ARG A 91 2.64 -16.02 -12.12
N PRO A 92 1.83 -16.83 -11.41
CA PRO A 92 1.42 -18.15 -11.89
C PRO A 92 0.90 -18.08 -13.32
N ALA A 93 1.22 -19.10 -14.12
CA ALA A 93 0.91 -19.10 -15.56
C ALA A 93 -0.60 -19.03 -15.86
N ASP A 94 -1.42 -19.60 -14.96
CA ASP A 94 -2.87 -19.63 -14.99
C ASP A 94 -3.53 -18.36 -14.44
N LEU A 95 -2.78 -17.49 -13.75
CA LEU A 95 -3.30 -16.24 -13.22
C LEU A 95 -3.11 -15.14 -14.25
N SER A 96 -4.18 -14.65 -14.87
CA SER A 96 -4.14 -13.47 -15.75
C SER A 96 -3.98 -12.16 -14.96
N LEU A 97 -3.66 -11.04 -15.63
CA LEU A 97 -3.54 -9.74 -14.94
C LEU A 97 -4.91 -9.31 -14.39
N ALA A 98 -5.96 -9.47 -15.18
CA ALA A 98 -7.33 -9.24 -14.75
C ALA A 98 -7.74 -10.16 -13.59
N GLY A 99 -7.28 -11.42 -13.60
CA GLY A 99 -7.48 -12.36 -12.50
C GLY A 99 -6.78 -11.91 -11.21
N LEU A 100 -5.54 -11.42 -11.31
CA LEU A 100 -4.82 -10.85 -10.18
C LEU A 100 -5.50 -9.59 -9.64
N GLU A 101 -5.99 -8.72 -10.52
CA GLU A 101 -6.76 -7.52 -10.14
C GLU A 101 -8.06 -7.89 -9.42
N ALA A 102 -8.81 -8.88 -9.94
CA ALA A 102 -10.02 -9.38 -9.30
C ALA A 102 -9.72 -10.00 -7.92
N ALA A 103 -8.68 -10.83 -7.82
CA ALA A 103 -8.23 -11.42 -6.56
C ALA A 103 -7.80 -10.34 -5.55
N PHE A 104 -7.07 -9.33 -6.00
CA PHE A 104 -6.67 -8.20 -5.17
C PHE A 104 -7.87 -7.43 -4.64
N ARG A 105 -8.87 -7.11 -5.49
CA ARG A 105 -10.10 -6.43 -5.07
C ARG A 105 -10.88 -7.23 -4.03
N ALA A 106 -11.01 -8.54 -4.22
CA ALA A 106 -11.65 -9.42 -3.24
C ALA A 106 -10.88 -9.40 -1.90
N ALA A 107 -9.54 -9.47 -1.96
CA ALA A 107 -8.70 -9.41 -0.77
C ALA A 107 -8.78 -8.06 -0.04
N VAL A 108 -8.91 -6.95 -0.75
CA VAL A 108 -9.17 -5.61 -0.16
C VAL A 108 -10.48 -5.62 0.62
N ALA A 109 -11.55 -6.19 0.05
CA ALA A 109 -12.85 -6.27 0.71
C ALA A 109 -12.76 -7.05 2.04
N THR A 110 -12.15 -8.24 2.03
CA THR A 110 -11.91 -9.04 3.25
C THR A 110 -11.02 -8.30 4.25
N THR A 111 -9.98 -7.61 3.77
CA THR A 111 -9.10 -6.81 4.63
C THR A 111 -9.87 -5.68 5.30
N HIS A 112 -10.79 -5.03 4.59
CA HIS A 112 -11.63 -3.98 5.17
C HIS A 112 -12.56 -4.50 6.26
N GLU A 113 -13.11 -5.70 6.11
CA GLU A 113 -13.92 -6.34 7.16
C GLU A 113 -13.09 -6.55 8.44
N ILE A 114 -11.86 -7.05 8.30
CA ILE A 114 -10.94 -7.22 9.43
C ILE A 114 -10.58 -5.87 10.05
N LEU A 115 -10.26 -4.87 9.24
CA LEU A 115 -9.92 -3.54 9.76
C LEU A 115 -11.11 -2.86 10.45
N ARG A 116 -12.34 -3.06 9.97
CA ARG A 116 -13.56 -2.58 10.64
C ARG A 116 -13.79 -3.29 11.96
N SER A 117 -13.55 -4.60 12.04
CA SER A 117 -13.67 -5.34 13.32
C SER A 117 -12.64 -4.89 14.35
N MET A 118 -11.49 -4.37 13.90
CA MET A 118 -10.46 -3.74 14.75
C MET A 118 -10.73 -2.25 15.04
N GLY A 119 -11.78 -1.64 14.47
CA GLY A 119 -12.06 -0.20 14.60
C GLY A 119 -11.04 0.71 13.90
N LEU A 120 -10.33 0.19 12.90
CA LEU A 120 -9.29 0.90 12.13
C LEU A 120 -9.79 1.47 10.79
N LEU A 121 -10.99 1.09 10.38
CA LEU A 121 -11.75 1.68 9.28
C LEU A 121 -13.20 1.89 9.73
N ASP A 122 -13.81 2.95 9.23
CA ASP A 122 -15.24 3.18 9.44
C ASP A 122 -16.08 2.09 8.75
N ALA A 123 -17.20 1.73 9.38
CA ALA A 123 -18.20 0.90 8.71
C ALA A 123 -18.72 1.66 7.49
N ALA A 124 -18.68 1.03 6.31
CA ALA A 124 -19.39 1.59 5.17
C ALA A 124 -20.88 1.66 5.54
N PRO A 125 -21.60 2.76 5.23
CA PRO A 125 -23.03 2.80 5.45
C PRO A 125 -23.66 1.62 4.68
N VAL A 126 -24.32 0.72 5.38
CA VAL A 126 -25.11 -0.36 4.76
C VAL A 126 -26.17 0.33 3.91
N ALA A 127 -26.00 0.30 2.60
CA ALA A 127 -27.05 0.69 1.68
C ALA A 127 -28.17 -0.35 1.82
N ILE A 128 -29.21 0.01 2.56
CA ILE A 128 -30.43 -0.78 2.67
C ILE A 128 -31.04 -0.79 1.27
N GLN A 129 -30.92 -1.91 0.57
CA GLN A 129 -31.62 -2.12 -0.69
C GLN A 129 -33.12 -2.05 -0.37
N PRO A 130 -33.92 -1.18 -1.03
CA PRO A 130 -35.36 -1.24 -0.88
C PRO A 130 -35.82 -2.61 -1.35
N THR A 131 -36.51 -3.34 -0.48
CA THR A 131 -37.20 -4.58 -0.83
C THR A 131 -38.14 -4.28 -2.00
N LEU A 132 -37.81 -4.80 -3.18
CA LEU A 132 -38.74 -4.80 -4.32
C LEU A 132 -39.89 -5.76 -3.98
N GLU A 133 -40.89 -5.24 -3.29
CA GLU A 133 -42.23 -5.81 -3.27
C GLU A 133 -42.73 -5.88 -4.73
N HIS A 134 -42.89 -7.09 -5.24
CA HIS A 134 -43.58 -7.36 -6.50
C HIS A 134 -45.04 -7.73 -6.16
N PRO A 135 -46.03 -7.23 -6.92
CA PRO A 135 -47.44 -7.57 -6.74
C PRO A 135 -47.75 -9.04 -7.08
#